data_AF-A0A920R538-F1
#
_entry.id   AF-A0A920R538-F1
#
_cell.length_a   1.000
_cell.length_b   1.000
_cell.length_c   1.000
_cell.angle_alpha   90.00
_cell.angle_beta   90.00
_cell.angle_gamma   90.00
#
_symmetry.space_group_name_H-M   'P 1'
#
loop_
_entity.id
_entity.type
_entity.pdbx_description
1 polymer ?
#
loop_
_entity_poly.entity_id
_entity_poly.type
_entity_poly.pdbx_seq_one_letter_code
_entity_poly.pdbx_strand_id
1 'polypeptide(L)'
;MNEEAPAKSRLFRIWIGGGLLTVALLGVSGFIIFSTICPCTTMPGGYLFGETVQEPVADWNNTTANQENLCQLQIWAGLRPHSINLNCMATPQGELFLSCSVCDRKYWAARVDQDKEAVLRLGERLYPVQ
;
A
#
# COMPACT_ATOMS: atom_id res chain seq x y z
N MET A 1 9.51 -41.35 -46.50
CA MET A 1 9.82 -40.25 -45.56
C MET A 1 8.59 -39.37 -45.55
N ASN A 2 7.71 -39.53 -44.55
CA ASN A 2 6.38 -38.94 -44.58
C ASN A 2 6.35 -37.59 -43.85
N GLU A 3 5.75 -36.64 -44.54
CA GLU A 3 5.65 -35.21 -44.25
C GLU A 3 4.43 -34.96 -43.33
N GLU A 4 4.58 -35.15 -42.02
CA GLU A 4 3.48 -34.94 -41.03
C GLU A 4 3.55 -33.58 -40.28
N ALA A 5 4.38 -32.65 -40.73
CA ALA A 5 4.74 -31.46 -39.94
C ALA A 5 3.74 -30.27 -39.86
N PRO A 6 2.75 -30.04 -40.75
CA PRO A 6 2.00 -28.78 -40.72
C PRO A 6 0.78 -28.77 -39.77
N ALA A 7 0.09 -29.91 -39.58
CA ALA A 7 -1.14 -29.95 -38.78
C ALA A 7 -0.88 -29.87 -37.27
N LYS A 8 0.16 -30.60 -36.80
CA LYS A 8 0.52 -30.69 -35.38
C LYS A 8 1.03 -29.35 -34.82
N SER A 9 1.78 -28.59 -35.63
CA SER A 9 2.26 -27.25 -35.27
C SER A 9 1.14 -26.21 -35.23
N ARG A 10 0.12 -26.34 -36.09
CA ARG A 10 -1.06 -25.47 -36.10
C ARG A 10 -1.97 -25.72 -34.89
N LEU A 11 -2.23 -26.99 -34.55
CA LEU A 11 -2.97 -27.35 -33.34
C LEU A 11 -2.26 -26.86 -32.08
N PHE A 12 -0.95 -27.06 -31.98
CA PHE A 12 -0.16 -26.60 -30.83
C PHE A 12 -0.25 -25.07 -30.62
N ARG A 13 -0.20 -24.28 -31.71
CA ARG A 13 -0.39 -22.83 -31.64
C ARG A 13 -1.79 -22.42 -31.17
N ILE A 14 -2.83 -23.15 -31.59
CA ILE A 14 -4.21 -22.91 -31.14
C ILE A 14 -4.35 -23.21 -29.65
N TRP A 15 -3.76 -24.30 -29.16
CA TRP A 15 -3.77 -24.65 -27.73
C TRP A 15 -3.04 -23.62 -26.87
N ILE A 16 -1.88 -23.13 -27.31
CA ILE A 16 -1.14 -22.06 -26.61
C ILE A 16 -1.96 -20.76 -26.61
N GLY A 17 -2.52 -20.37 -27.76
CA GLY A 17 -3.34 -19.17 -27.87
C GLY A 17 -4.58 -19.23 -26.97
N GLY A 18 -5.30 -20.37 -26.97
CA GLY A 18 -6.46 -20.58 -26.10
C GLY A 18 -6.08 -20.62 -24.62
N GLY A 19 -4.95 -21.24 -24.27
CA GLY A 19 -4.44 -21.26 -22.90
C GLY A 19 -4.09 -19.86 -22.38
N LEU A 20 -3.34 -19.08 -23.16
CA LEU A 20 -3.00 -17.69 -22.82
C LEU A 20 -4.24 -16.80 -22.69
N LEU A 21 -5.20 -16.94 -23.61
CA LEU A 21 -6.46 -16.20 -23.54
C LEU A 21 -7.25 -16.56 -22.28
N THR A 22 -7.28 -17.83 -21.89
CA THR A 22 -7.97 -18.29 -20.67
C THR A 22 -7.30 -17.72 -19.42
N VAL A 23 -5.97 -17.75 -19.33
CA VAL A 23 -5.23 -17.16 -18.20
C VAL A 23 -5.46 -15.66 -18.13
N ALA A 24 -5.44 -14.96 -19.27
CA ALA A 24 -5.71 -13.54 -19.32
C ALA A 24 -7.13 -13.21 -18.86
N LEU A 25 -8.14 -13.97 -19.32
CA LEU A 25 -9.53 -13.80 -18.90
C LEU A 25 -9.69 -14.04 -17.39
N LEU A 26 -9.11 -15.12 -16.85
CA LEU A 26 -9.15 -15.39 -15.41
C LEU A 26 -8.46 -14.30 -14.59
N GLY A 27 -7.31 -13.80 -15.05
CA GLY A 27 -6.60 -12.70 -14.40
C GLY A 27 -7.40 -11.41 -14.39
N VAL A 28 -8.00 -11.04 -15.53
CA VAL A 28 -8.84 -9.84 -15.66
C VAL A 28 -10.11 -9.97 -14.81
N SER A 29 -10.81 -11.10 -14.88
CA SER A 29 -12.00 -11.35 -14.05
C SER A 29 -11.66 -11.31 -12.55
N GLY A 30 -10.56 -11.93 -12.14
CA GLY A 30 -10.08 -11.89 -10.76
C GLY A 30 -9.76 -10.46 -10.30
N PHE A 31 -9.09 -9.67 -11.14
CA PHE A 31 -8.78 -8.27 -10.85
C PHE A 31 -10.05 -7.42 -10.71
N ILE A 32 -11.04 -7.60 -11.60
CA ILE A 32 -12.33 -6.89 -11.52
C ILE A 32 -13.06 -7.26 -10.23
N ILE A 33 -13.17 -8.56 -9.90
CA ILE A 33 -13.83 -9.01 -8.67
C ILE A 33 -13.11 -8.44 -7.44
N PHE A 34 -11.79 -8.53 -7.41
CA PHE A 34 -10.99 -7.99 -6.32
C PHE A 34 -11.17 -6.48 -6.15
N SER A 35 -11.16 -5.72 -7.25
CA SER A 35 -11.31 -4.27 -7.24
C SER A 35 -12.74 -3.83 -6.88
N THR A 36 -13.75 -4.59 -7.28
CA THR A 36 -15.16 -4.28 -6.98
C THR A 36 -15.56 -4.63 -5.56
N ILE A 37 -15.03 -5.71 -5.00
CA ILE A 37 -15.24 -6.08 -3.60
C ILE A 37 -14.40 -5.21 -2.66
N CYS A 38 -13.28 -4.63 -3.15
CA CYS A 38 -12.38 -3.73 -2.42
C CYS A 38 -12.13 -4.23 -0.98
N PRO A 39 -11.28 -5.25 -0.75
CA PRO A 39 -10.90 -5.71 0.59
C PRO A 39 -9.99 -4.67 1.31
N CYS A 40 -10.26 -3.39 1.07
CA CYS A 40 -9.54 -2.19 1.48
C CYS A 40 -9.52 -2.02 3.00
N THR A 41 -10.39 -2.74 3.73
CA THR A 41 -10.37 -2.83 5.20
C THR A 41 -9.31 -3.81 5.73
N THR A 42 -8.80 -4.72 4.89
CA THR A 42 -7.88 -5.81 5.30
C THR A 42 -6.55 -5.77 4.57
N MET A 43 -6.50 -5.16 3.39
CA MET A 43 -5.25 -5.02 2.64
C MET A 43 -4.54 -3.72 3.03
N PRO A 44 -3.26 -3.78 3.39
CA PRO A 44 -2.48 -2.58 3.61
C PRO A 44 -2.26 -1.82 2.30
N GLY A 45 -2.13 -0.51 2.41
CA GLY A 45 -1.78 0.32 1.28
C GLY A 45 -0.30 0.15 0.87
N GLY A 46 0.03 0.67 -0.30
CA GLY A 46 1.39 0.75 -0.81
C GLY A 46 2.06 2.06 -0.43
N TYR A 47 2.78 2.65 -1.38
CA TYR A 47 3.39 3.96 -1.21
C TYR A 47 2.34 5.06 -1.02
N LEU A 48 2.67 6.02 -0.17
CA LEU A 48 1.98 7.29 -0.05
C LEU A 48 2.54 8.27 -1.07
N PHE A 49 1.67 9.10 -1.63
CA PHE A 49 2.00 10.10 -2.63
C PHE A 49 1.46 11.47 -2.18
N GLY A 50 2.21 12.52 -2.48
CA GLY A 50 1.90 13.88 -2.07
C GLY A 50 3.12 14.81 -2.13
N GLU A 51 2.94 16.03 -1.65
CA GLU A 51 4.02 17.03 -1.51
C GLU A 51 4.89 16.68 -0.31
N THR A 52 6.19 16.47 -0.53
CA THR A 52 7.13 16.15 0.56
C THR A 52 7.59 17.41 1.26
N VAL A 53 7.35 17.49 2.57
CA VAL A 53 7.90 18.51 3.45
C VAL A 53 9.33 18.10 3.80
N GLN A 54 10.29 18.97 3.48
CA GLN A 54 11.72 18.68 3.68
C GLN A 54 12.21 19.11 5.06
N GLU A 55 11.56 20.10 5.67
CA GLU A 55 11.94 20.59 6.98
C GLU A 55 11.42 19.67 8.10
N PRO A 56 12.24 19.41 9.14
CA PRO A 56 11.77 18.75 10.35
C PRO A 56 10.62 19.52 11.01
N VAL A 57 9.60 18.80 11.48
CA VAL A 57 8.45 19.41 12.16
C VAL A 57 8.85 19.73 13.61
N ALA A 58 8.95 21.02 13.93
CA ALA A 58 9.26 21.48 15.29
C ALA A 58 8.04 21.41 16.24
N ASP A 59 6.83 21.59 15.70
CA ASP A 59 5.57 21.59 16.46
C ASP A 59 4.45 21.05 15.57
N TRP A 60 3.94 19.87 15.91
CA TRP A 60 2.89 19.19 15.16
C TRP A 60 1.52 19.86 15.26
N ASN A 61 1.29 20.71 16.28
CA ASN A 61 0.02 21.42 16.43
C ASN A 61 -0.20 22.48 15.35
N ASN A 62 0.89 22.94 14.71
CA ASN A 62 0.85 23.85 13.57
C ASN A 62 0.56 23.15 12.23
N THR A 63 0.45 21.83 12.22
CA THR A 63 0.12 21.03 11.03
C THR A 63 -1.39 20.80 10.92
N THR A 64 -1.83 20.03 9.91
CA THR A 64 -3.25 19.65 9.77
C THR A 64 -3.64 18.42 10.59
N ALA A 65 -2.75 17.91 11.46
CA ALA A 65 -2.97 16.66 12.21
C ALA A 65 -4.27 16.62 13.04
N ASN A 66 -4.74 17.77 13.52
CA ASN A 66 -5.97 17.89 14.32
C ASN A 66 -7.24 18.13 13.47
N GLN A 67 -7.07 18.31 12.15
CA GLN A 67 -8.13 18.57 11.17
C GLN A 67 -8.39 17.34 10.29
N GLU A 68 -7.43 16.43 10.17
CA GLU A 68 -7.59 15.17 9.42
C GLU A 68 -8.44 14.17 10.22
N ASN A 69 -9.42 13.53 9.55
CA ASN A 69 -10.17 12.43 10.15
C ASN A 69 -9.28 11.19 10.41
N LEU A 70 -8.32 10.95 9.51
CA LEU A 70 -7.37 9.84 9.57
C LEU A 70 -6.03 10.31 9.01
N CYS A 71 -4.97 9.99 9.74
CA CYS A 71 -3.62 10.05 9.22
C CYS A 71 -3.28 8.77 8.46
N GLN A 72 -2.39 8.87 7.48
CA GLN A 72 -1.80 7.69 6.85
C GLN A 72 -0.35 7.55 7.29
N LEU A 73 0.05 6.37 7.73
CA LEU A 73 1.44 6.07 8.06
C LEU A 73 1.97 5.02 7.10
N GLN A 74 3.07 5.31 6.42
CA GLN A 74 3.85 4.36 5.65
C GLN A 74 5.07 3.95 6.45
N ILE A 75 5.24 2.64 6.61
CA ILE A 75 6.43 2.06 7.24
C ILE A 75 7.18 1.18 6.24
N TRP A 76 8.46 0.94 6.52
CA TRP A 76 9.23 -0.08 5.82
C TRP A 76 9.13 -1.44 6.50
N ALA A 77 8.65 -2.41 5.73
CA ALA A 77 8.33 -3.76 6.17
C ALA A 77 9.04 -4.81 5.30
N GLY A 78 10.37 -4.78 5.26
CA GLY A 78 11.17 -5.62 4.36
C GLY A 78 11.12 -5.07 2.94
N LEU A 79 10.62 -5.86 1.99
CA LEU A 79 10.66 -5.54 0.54
C LEU A 79 9.45 -4.75 0.02
N ARG A 80 8.39 -4.56 0.82
CA ARG A 80 7.20 -3.80 0.39
C ARG A 80 6.86 -2.66 1.36
N PRO A 81 6.57 -1.45 0.84
CA PRO A 81 6.01 -0.39 1.66
C PRO A 81 4.64 -0.83 2.15
N HIS A 82 4.36 -0.48 3.39
CA HIS A 82 3.11 -0.84 4.03
C HIS A 82 2.52 0.44 4.61
N SER A 83 1.42 0.92 4.02
CA SER A 83 0.68 2.05 4.56
C SER A 83 -0.62 1.64 5.24
N ILE A 84 -0.95 2.38 6.29
CA ILE A 84 -2.12 2.16 7.13
C ILE A 84 -2.81 3.48 7.42
N ASN A 85 -4.12 3.43 7.65
CA ASN A 85 -4.89 4.57 8.14
C ASN A 85 -5.10 4.42 9.66
N LEU A 86 -4.91 5.51 10.40
CA LEU A 86 -5.02 5.55 11.85
C LEU A 86 -5.48 6.93 12.32
N ASN A 87 -6.06 6.99 13.52
CA ASN A 87 -6.32 8.27 14.16
C ASN A 87 -4.99 8.87 14.64
N CYS A 88 -4.91 10.19 14.60
CA CYS A 88 -3.77 10.96 15.04
C CYS A 88 -4.25 12.21 15.76
N MET A 89 -3.37 12.77 16.59
CA MET A 89 -3.64 13.99 17.33
C MET A 89 -2.32 14.68 17.61
N ALA A 90 -2.28 16.00 17.44
CA ALA A 90 -1.20 16.82 17.97
C ALA A 90 -1.61 17.45 19.30
N THR A 91 -0.74 17.37 20.31
CA THR A 91 -0.96 18.02 21.61
C THR A 91 -0.74 19.53 21.50
N PRO A 92 -1.29 20.35 22.43
CA PRO A 92 -0.96 21.77 22.50
C PRO A 92 0.54 22.07 22.70
N GLN A 93 1.31 21.09 23.18
CA GLN A 93 2.76 21.17 23.35
C GLN A 93 3.54 20.83 22.07
N GLY A 94 2.84 20.41 21.01
CA GLY A 94 3.42 20.13 19.70
C GLY A 94 3.87 18.68 19.48
N GLU A 95 3.48 17.75 20.35
CA GLU A 95 3.79 16.33 20.20
C GLU A 95 2.72 15.64 19.35
N LEU A 96 3.13 14.70 18.49
CA LEU A 96 2.22 13.89 17.69
C LEU A 96 1.96 12.53 18.35
N PHE A 97 0.69 12.19 18.52
CA PHE A 97 0.26 10.88 18.97
C PHE A 97 -0.45 10.14 17.84
N LEU A 98 -0.04 8.88 17.64
CA LEU A 98 -0.67 7.94 16.73
C LEU A 98 -1.50 6.95 17.54
N SER A 99 -2.80 6.90 17.28
CA SER A 99 -3.68 5.99 18.00
C SER A 99 -3.48 4.56 17.52
N CYS A 100 -3.38 3.65 18.48
CA CYS A 100 -3.21 2.25 18.19
C CYS A 100 -3.93 1.41 19.26
N SER A 101 -4.94 0.66 18.82
CA SER A 101 -5.62 -0.33 19.66
C SER A 101 -4.90 -1.68 19.53
N VAL A 102 -4.53 -2.30 20.65
CA VAL A 102 -3.91 -3.65 20.66
C VAL A 102 -2.64 -3.72 19.79
N CYS A 103 -1.70 -2.79 20.01
CA CYS A 103 -0.50 -2.61 19.19
C CYS A 103 0.38 -3.85 19.08
N ASP A 104 0.47 -4.63 20.14
CA ASP A 104 1.30 -5.84 20.19
C ASP A 104 0.89 -6.89 19.15
N ARG A 105 -0.33 -6.82 18.62
CA ARG A 105 -0.83 -7.71 17.55
C ARG A 105 -0.71 -7.12 16.15
N LYS A 106 -0.33 -5.85 16.03
CA LYS A 106 -0.28 -5.14 14.75
C LYS A 106 1.15 -5.12 14.25
N TYR A 107 1.37 -5.79 13.14
CA TYR A 107 2.69 -5.89 12.49
C TYR A 107 3.37 -4.53 12.30
N TRP A 108 2.60 -3.49 11.98
CA TRP A 108 3.14 -2.15 11.77
C TRP A 108 3.62 -1.46 13.04
N ALA A 109 2.99 -1.72 14.19
CA ALA A 109 3.28 -1.00 15.43
C ALA A 109 4.70 -1.30 15.93
N ALA A 110 5.15 -2.54 15.76
CA ALA A 110 6.53 -2.95 16.08
C ALA A 110 7.59 -2.37 15.12
N ARG A 111 7.19 -1.57 14.12
CA ARG A 111 8.08 -0.93 13.12
C ARG A 111 8.05 0.58 13.15
N VAL A 112 7.39 1.14 14.17
CA VAL A 112 7.44 2.56 14.50
C VAL A 112 8.30 2.67 15.75
N ASP A 113 9.53 3.16 15.59
CA ASP A 113 10.51 3.35 16.66
C ASP A 113 11.56 4.39 16.21
N GLN A 114 12.38 4.91 17.15
CA GLN A 114 13.33 6.01 16.92
C GLN A 114 14.40 5.73 15.84
N ASP A 115 14.63 4.46 15.50
CA ASP A 115 15.60 4.03 14.48
C ASP A 115 14.92 3.50 13.20
N LYS A 116 13.63 3.78 13.00
CA LYS A 116 12.83 3.26 11.89
C LYS A 116 12.28 4.40 11.04
N GLU A 117 12.70 4.43 9.79
CA GLU A 117 12.14 5.34 8.81
C GLU A 117 10.65 5.06 8.58
N ALA A 118 9.84 6.11 8.69
CA ALA A 118 8.46 6.11 8.28
C ALA A 118 8.09 7.42 7.58
N VAL A 119 6.97 7.42 6.88
CA VAL A 119 6.40 8.61 6.25
C VAL A 119 4.98 8.77 6.75
N LEU A 120 4.70 9.89 7.39
CA LEU A 120 3.36 10.27 7.79
C LEU A 120 2.75 11.15 6.69
N ARG A 121 1.49 10.91 6.35
CA ARG A 121 0.72 11.78 5.46
C ARG A 121 -0.43 12.44 6.22
N LEU A 122 -0.47 13.77 6.12
CA LEU A 122 -1.57 14.63 6.57
C LEU A 122 -2.13 15.34 5.34
N GLY A 123 -3.37 15.01 4.95
CA GLY A 123 -3.97 15.55 3.73
C GLY A 123 -3.16 15.22 2.47
N GLU A 124 -2.54 16.24 1.87
CA GLU A 124 -1.69 16.08 0.67
C GLU A 124 -0.18 16.15 0.97
N ARG A 125 0.20 16.36 2.23
CA ARG A 125 1.60 16.53 2.64
C ARG A 125 2.18 15.26 3.24
N LEU A 126 3.40 14.94 2.82
CA LEU A 126 4.21 13.84 3.31
C LEU A 126 5.32 14.37 4.24
N TYR A 127 5.40 13.80 5.43
CA TYR A 127 6.37 14.13 6.46
C TYR A 127 7.24 12.90 6.70
N PRO A 128 8.53 12.92 6.30
CA PRO A 128 9.49 11.93 6.73
C PRO A 128 9.65 12.02 8.25
N VAL A 129 9.48 10.88 8.94
CA VAL A 129 9.67 10.78 10.39
C VAL A 129 10.72 9.71 10.67
N GLN A 130 11.64 10.02 11.58
CA GLN A 130 12.72 9.17 12.06
C GLN A 130 12.71 9.25 13.58
#